data_AF-A0A1E8D1C0-F1
#
_entry.id   AF-A0A1E8D1C0-F1
#
_cell.length_a   1.000
_cell.length_b   1.000
_cell.length_c   1.000
_cell.angle_alpha   90.00
_cell.angle_beta   90.00
_cell.angle_gamma   90.00
#
_symmetry.space_group_name_H-M   'P 1'
#
loop_
_entity.id
_entity.type
_entity.pdbx_description
1 polymer ?
#
loop_
_entity_poly.entity_id
_entity_poly.type
_entity_poly.pdbx_seq_one_letter_code
_entity_poly.pdbx_strand_id
1 'polypeptide(L)'
;MRLVIVRHGETDWTLAGRLTGTTEVGLTANGRDQAAALSPLLEGVLHGERPVLVTSPRKRATETAALALSSQPTRVEPLVAEYDYGDYEGLTEEEVRQRKPGWDIWRDGCSGGETTAEVGRRADAFLHAYTENGTQPVVVVTHGHLSRILAARALGLDPECGRLFASATAAVSLIEDHHGERCIGLWNLDVTLLTDAAAAERRSSPNPEPRRLDTLPNLRHRDDT
;
A
#
# COMPACT_ATOMS: atom_id res chain seq x y z
N MET A 1 -14.97 6.89 10.95
CA MET A 1 -13.57 6.50 10.69
C MET A 1 -13.39 6.26 9.20
N ARG A 2 -12.30 6.81 8.63
CA ARG A 2 -11.78 6.43 7.31
C ARG A 2 -10.28 6.26 7.43
N LEU A 3 -9.81 5.03 7.40
CA LEU A 3 -8.41 4.66 7.57
C LEU A 3 -7.89 4.02 6.27
N VAL A 4 -7.02 4.75 5.59
CA VAL A 4 -6.32 4.29 4.40
C VAL A 4 -4.97 3.73 4.82
N ILE A 5 -4.77 2.43 4.66
CA ILE A 5 -3.54 1.72 5.00
C ILE A 5 -2.74 1.51 3.72
N VAL A 6 -1.49 1.96 3.72
CA VAL A 6 -0.57 1.84 2.60
C VAL A 6 0.66 1.07 3.05
N ARG A 7 0.97 -0.07 2.42
CA ARG A 7 2.27 -0.72 2.63
C ARG A 7 3.34 0.02 1.82
N HIS A 8 4.53 0.19 2.38
CA HIS A 8 5.66 0.75 1.67
C HIS A 8 5.96 0.02 0.34
N GLY A 9 6.62 0.71 -0.59
CA GLY A 9 7.06 0.14 -1.86
C GLY A 9 8.10 -0.97 -1.71
N GLU A 10 8.35 -1.68 -2.80
CA GLU A 10 9.32 -2.78 -2.84
C GLU A 10 10.73 -2.40 -2.34
N THR A 11 11.35 -3.32 -1.62
CA THR A 11 12.76 -3.33 -1.24
C THR A 11 13.42 -4.65 -1.64
N ASP A 12 14.76 -4.70 -1.68
CA ASP A 12 15.49 -5.95 -1.95
C ASP A 12 15.13 -7.07 -0.97
N TRP A 13 14.81 -6.72 0.27
CA TRP A 13 14.42 -7.71 1.29
C TRP A 13 12.98 -8.18 1.12
N THR A 14 12.07 -7.32 0.66
CA THR A 14 10.71 -7.79 0.31
C THR A 14 10.74 -8.78 -0.86
N LEU A 15 11.60 -8.53 -1.86
CA LEU A 15 11.79 -9.45 -3.00
C LEU A 15 12.35 -10.80 -2.55
N ALA A 16 13.32 -10.77 -1.63
CA ALA A 16 13.92 -11.98 -1.06
C ALA A 16 13.04 -12.66 0.01
N GLY A 17 11.86 -12.13 0.33
CA GLY A 17 10.99 -12.68 1.37
C GLY A 17 11.58 -12.62 2.78
N ARG A 18 12.47 -11.64 3.04
CA ARG A 18 13.13 -11.45 4.34
C ARG A 18 12.27 -10.59 5.27
N LEU A 19 12.14 -11.04 6.51
CA LEU A 19 11.50 -10.29 7.60
C LEU A 19 12.30 -9.01 7.87
N THR A 20 11.69 -7.86 7.61
CA THR A 20 12.35 -6.54 7.68
C THR A 20 11.66 -5.65 8.70
N GLY A 21 12.12 -5.65 9.93
CA GLY A 21 11.54 -4.90 11.03
C GLY A 21 12.23 -3.55 11.14
N THR A 22 13.28 -3.49 11.96
CA THR A 22 14.01 -2.27 12.29
C THR A 22 15.13 -1.93 11.31
N THR A 23 15.63 -2.91 10.55
CA THR A 23 16.73 -2.68 9.59
C THR A 23 16.32 -1.67 8.53
N GLU A 24 17.20 -0.71 8.28
CA GLU A 24 17.00 0.33 7.28
C GLU A 24 17.41 -0.19 5.90
N VAL A 25 16.43 -0.70 5.17
CA VAL A 25 16.51 -1.07 3.76
C VAL A 25 15.74 -0.03 2.95
N GLY A 26 16.38 0.53 1.91
CA GLY A 26 15.77 1.52 1.01
C GLY A 26 14.86 0.87 -0.04
N LEU A 27 14.08 1.70 -0.74
CA LEU A 27 13.27 1.25 -1.87
C LEU A 27 14.17 0.85 -3.06
N THR A 28 13.75 -0.18 -3.80
CA THR A 28 14.28 -0.47 -5.14
C THR A 28 13.88 0.62 -6.13
N ALA A 29 14.40 0.59 -7.35
CA ALA A 29 13.91 1.48 -8.42
C ALA A 29 12.40 1.24 -8.67
N ASN A 30 12.01 -0.03 -8.82
CA ASN A 30 10.61 -0.43 -8.96
C ASN A 30 9.77 0.00 -7.75
N GLY A 31 10.29 -0.11 -6.52
CA GLY A 31 9.59 0.34 -5.31
C GLY A 31 9.30 1.84 -5.30
N ARG A 32 10.19 2.67 -5.88
CA ARG A 32 9.93 4.11 -6.04
C ARG A 32 8.87 4.38 -7.11
N ASP A 33 8.93 3.67 -8.23
CA ASP A 33 7.93 3.79 -9.31
C ASP A 33 6.54 3.39 -8.79
N GLN A 34 6.46 2.29 -8.06
CA GLN A 34 5.27 1.84 -7.35
C GLN A 34 4.74 2.91 -6.39
N ALA A 35 5.61 3.48 -5.54
CA ALA A 35 5.22 4.51 -4.58
C ALA A 35 4.68 5.78 -5.26
N ALA A 36 5.31 6.23 -6.35
CA ALA A 36 4.83 7.38 -7.11
C ALA A 36 3.47 7.11 -7.78
N ALA A 37 3.26 5.90 -8.27
CA ALA A 37 2.01 5.49 -8.90
C ALA A 37 0.82 5.39 -7.92
N LEU A 38 1.04 5.48 -6.61
CA LEU A 38 -0.02 5.52 -5.61
C LEU A 38 -0.80 6.85 -5.60
N SER A 39 -0.21 7.96 -6.05
CA SER A 39 -0.85 9.29 -5.98
C SER A 39 -2.25 9.33 -6.58
N PRO A 40 -2.49 8.93 -7.85
CA PRO A 40 -3.83 8.95 -8.44
C PRO A 40 -4.82 8.01 -7.73
N LEU A 41 -4.34 6.88 -7.21
CA LEU A 41 -5.18 5.95 -6.45
C LEU A 41 -5.62 6.56 -5.12
N LEU A 42 -4.69 7.19 -4.40
CA LEU A 42 -4.98 7.86 -3.13
C LEU A 42 -5.90 9.07 -3.35
N GLU A 43 -5.73 9.84 -4.42
CA GLU A 43 -6.67 10.91 -4.79
C GLU A 43 -8.10 10.38 -4.99
N GLY A 44 -8.23 9.25 -5.69
CA GLY A 44 -9.51 8.58 -5.90
C GLY A 44 -10.16 8.08 -4.61
N VAL A 45 -9.39 7.40 -3.76
CA VAL A 45 -9.86 6.88 -2.45
C VAL A 45 -10.21 8.01 -1.48
N LEU A 46 -9.48 9.13 -1.53
CA LEU A 46 -9.72 10.27 -0.63
C LEU A 46 -10.86 11.18 -1.09
N HIS A 47 -11.36 11.05 -2.33
CA HIS A 47 -12.43 11.90 -2.88
C HIS A 47 -12.16 13.41 -2.74
N GLY A 48 -10.90 13.83 -2.84
CA GLY A 48 -10.49 15.23 -2.69
C GLY A 48 -10.43 15.73 -1.24
N GLU A 49 -10.70 14.88 -0.24
CA GLU A 49 -10.51 15.22 1.17
C GLU A 49 -9.03 15.33 1.52
N ARG A 50 -8.69 16.26 2.43
CA ARG A 50 -7.33 16.40 2.93
C ARG A 50 -7.08 15.44 4.10
N PRO A 51 -6.15 14.47 3.96
CA PRO A 51 -5.93 13.49 5.01
C PRO A 51 -4.98 14.00 6.09
N VAL A 52 -5.02 13.34 7.24
CA VAL A 52 -3.88 13.29 8.15
C VAL A 52 -2.93 12.20 7.63
N LEU A 53 -1.77 12.60 7.10
CA LEU A 53 -0.76 11.66 6.62
C LEU A 53 0.22 11.29 7.73
N VAL A 54 0.25 10.00 8.05
CA VAL A 54 1.12 9.39 9.06
C VAL A 54 2.01 8.35 8.39
N THR A 55 3.26 8.24 8.82
CA THR A 55 4.19 7.23 8.30
C THR A 55 5.01 6.62 9.41
N SER A 56 5.44 5.38 9.21
CA SER A 56 6.42 4.76 10.09
C SER A 56 7.77 5.50 10.04
N PRO A 57 8.61 5.38 11.08
CA PRO A 57 9.95 5.99 11.09
C PRO A 57 10.94 5.36 10.10
N ARG A 58 10.66 4.18 9.52
CA ARG A 58 11.56 3.51 8.56
C ARG A 58 11.67 4.28 7.25
N LYS A 59 12.88 4.38 6.68
CA LYS A 59 13.15 5.13 5.44
C LYS A 59 12.28 4.70 4.26
N ARG A 60 12.07 3.40 4.08
CA ARG A 60 11.19 2.87 3.03
C ARG A 60 9.75 3.40 3.11
N ALA A 61 9.22 3.59 4.32
CA ALA A 61 7.87 4.10 4.53
C ALA A 61 7.81 5.62 4.37
N THR A 62 8.82 6.35 4.88
CA THR A 62 8.89 7.81 4.72
C THR A 62 9.10 8.22 3.26
N GLU A 63 9.97 7.51 2.53
CA GLU A 63 10.20 7.70 1.10
C GLU A 63 8.93 7.37 0.29
N THR A 64 8.23 6.28 0.63
CA THR A 64 6.93 5.96 0.00
C THR A 64 5.91 7.09 0.21
N ALA A 65 5.78 7.60 1.43
CA ALA A 65 4.85 8.69 1.75
C ALA A 65 5.17 9.97 0.97
N ALA A 66 6.46 10.33 0.88
CA ALA A 66 6.92 11.50 0.14
C ALA A 66 6.67 11.42 -1.36
N LEU A 67 6.74 10.21 -1.94
CA LEU A 67 6.44 9.98 -3.36
C LEU A 67 4.93 9.93 -3.63
N ALA A 68 4.16 9.29 -2.75
CA ALA A 68 2.73 9.05 -2.94
C ALA A 68 1.87 10.29 -2.66
N LEU A 69 2.24 11.14 -1.71
CA LEU A 69 1.48 12.32 -1.27
C LEU A 69 2.41 13.51 -0.98
N SER A 70 3.24 13.86 -1.97
CA SER A 70 4.32 14.86 -1.84
C SER A 70 3.92 16.25 -1.34
N SER A 71 2.66 16.64 -1.51
CA SER A 71 2.12 17.93 -1.07
C SER A 71 1.56 17.92 0.36
N GLN A 72 1.47 16.76 1.01
CA GLN A 72 0.88 16.64 2.34
C GLN A 72 1.93 16.66 3.45
N PRO A 73 1.72 17.43 4.54
CA PRO A 73 2.58 17.37 5.70
C PRO A 73 2.51 15.97 6.32
N THR A 74 3.66 15.34 6.46
CA THR A 74 3.77 13.97 6.96
C THR A 74 4.17 13.96 8.43
N ARG A 75 3.45 13.18 9.25
CA ARG A 75 3.79 12.91 10.65
C ARG A 75 4.50 11.58 10.77
N VAL A 76 5.68 11.55 11.36
CA VAL A 76 6.40 10.31 11.68
C VAL A 76 5.89 9.78 13.01
N GLU A 77 5.44 8.53 13.03
CA GLU A 77 4.77 7.92 14.17
C GLU A 77 5.38 6.53 14.47
N PRO A 78 6.07 6.36 15.62
CA PRO A 78 6.61 5.07 16.03
C PRO A 78 5.56 3.96 16.20
N LEU A 79 4.31 4.31 16.55
CA LEU A 79 3.24 3.31 16.70
C LEU A 79 2.95 2.56 15.41
N VAL A 80 3.31 3.10 14.23
CA VAL A 80 3.08 2.45 12.95
C VAL A 80 4.34 1.81 12.33
N ALA A 81 5.36 1.55 13.15
CA ALA A 81 6.54 0.75 12.78
C ALA A 81 6.18 -0.71 12.49
N GLU A 82 7.00 -1.42 11.71
CA GLU A 82 6.77 -2.85 11.48
C GLU A 82 6.85 -3.63 12.80
N TYR A 83 6.31 -4.83 12.77
CA TYR A 83 6.61 -5.89 13.73
C TYR A 83 8.12 -5.95 14.05
N ASP A 84 8.50 -5.91 15.32
CA ASP A 84 9.88 -6.20 15.73
C ASP A 84 10.17 -7.71 15.65
N TYR A 85 10.91 -8.11 14.63
CA TYR A 85 11.23 -9.52 14.40
C TYR A 85 12.34 -10.06 15.29
N GLY A 86 13.01 -9.23 16.10
CA GLY A 86 14.04 -9.67 17.03
C GLY A 86 15.10 -10.56 16.38
N ASP A 87 15.26 -11.79 16.90
CA ASP A 87 16.22 -12.79 16.42
C ASP A 87 15.94 -13.28 14.97
N TYR A 88 14.77 -12.95 14.42
CA TYR A 88 14.34 -13.35 13.08
C TYR A 88 14.53 -12.24 12.03
N GLU A 89 15.01 -11.07 12.42
CA GLU A 89 15.33 -9.97 11.52
C GLU A 89 16.27 -10.45 10.38
N GLY A 90 15.89 -10.14 9.15
CA GLY A 90 16.63 -10.48 7.95
C GLY A 90 16.51 -11.94 7.51
N LEU A 91 15.86 -12.82 8.26
CA LEU A 91 15.61 -14.20 7.85
C LEU A 91 14.37 -14.29 6.98
N THR A 92 14.27 -15.33 6.16
CA THR A 92 12.99 -15.75 5.58
C THR A 92 12.20 -16.57 6.59
N GLU A 93 10.87 -16.64 6.43
CA GLU A 93 10.07 -17.53 7.29
C GLU A 93 10.48 -19.00 7.19
N GLU A 94 10.99 -19.43 6.02
CA GLU A 94 11.52 -20.78 5.84
C GLU A 94 12.75 -21.01 6.72
N GLU A 95 13.71 -20.09 6.71
CA GLU A 95 14.89 -20.14 7.56
C GLU A 95 14.51 -20.13 9.06
N VAL A 96 13.48 -19.37 9.44
CA VAL A 96 12.95 -19.41 10.83
C VAL A 96 12.37 -20.77 11.15
N ARG A 97 11.55 -21.36 10.27
CA ARG A 97 10.95 -22.69 10.48
C ARG A 97 11.99 -23.82 10.49
N GLN A 98 13.11 -23.67 9.79
CA GLN A 98 14.24 -24.60 9.88
C GLN A 98 14.88 -24.57 11.28
N ARG A 99 14.97 -23.39 11.90
CA ARG A 99 15.50 -23.22 13.27
C ARG A 99 14.50 -23.62 14.35
N LYS A 100 13.22 -23.31 14.14
CA LYS A 100 12.10 -23.58 15.05
C LYS A 100 10.96 -24.25 14.27
N PRO A 101 10.99 -25.59 14.14
CA PRO A 101 9.94 -26.32 13.44
C PRO A 101 8.54 -26.03 14.01
N GLY A 102 7.59 -25.81 13.11
CA GLY A 102 6.21 -25.48 13.48
C GLY A 102 5.96 -24.02 13.86
N TRP A 103 6.99 -23.17 13.84
CA TRP A 103 6.83 -21.73 14.11
C TRP A 103 5.79 -21.07 13.20
N ASP A 104 4.93 -20.28 13.82
CA ASP A 104 3.95 -19.43 13.17
C ASP A 104 3.99 -18.05 13.84
N ILE A 105 4.21 -16.98 13.07
CA ILE A 105 4.34 -15.62 13.61
C ILE A 105 3.09 -15.17 14.38
N TRP A 106 1.89 -15.54 13.90
CA TRP A 106 0.63 -15.09 14.49
C TRP A 106 0.45 -15.70 15.87
N ARG A 107 0.77 -17.00 16.02
CA ARG A 107 0.66 -17.71 17.30
C ARG A 107 1.85 -17.46 18.24
N ASP A 108 3.07 -17.51 17.72
CA ASP A 108 4.28 -17.59 18.54
C ASP A 108 5.04 -16.26 18.66
N GLY A 109 4.74 -15.28 17.81
CA GLY A 109 5.49 -14.04 17.69
C GLY A 109 6.96 -14.24 17.33
N CYS A 110 7.82 -13.30 17.74
CA CYS A 110 9.24 -13.31 17.43
C CYS A 110 10.10 -13.36 18.70
N SER A 111 11.06 -14.29 18.74
CA SER A 111 12.03 -14.35 19.83
C SER A 111 12.88 -13.08 19.88
N GLY A 112 13.05 -12.50 21.07
CA GLY A 112 13.79 -11.25 21.22
C GLY A 112 13.12 -10.02 20.58
N GLY A 113 11.87 -10.15 20.11
CA GLY A 113 11.09 -9.09 19.48
C GLY A 113 9.68 -9.01 20.05
N GLU A 114 8.71 -8.62 19.23
CA GLU A 114 7.31 -8.47 19.66
C GLU A 114 6.51 -9.79 19.58
N THR A 115 5.44 -9.87 20.37
CA THR A 115 4.32 -10.80 20.20
C THR A 115 3.20 -10.16 19.38
N THR A 116 2.36 -10.98 18.72
CA THR A 116 1.22 -10.47 17.95
C THR A 116 0.29 -9.60 18.79
N ALA A 117 0.13 -9.95 20.08
CA ALA A 117 -0.64 -9.17 21.04
C ALA A 117 0.00 -7.80 21.36
N GLU A 118 1.34 -7.69 21.39
CA GLU A 118 2.04 -6.41 21.58
C GLU A 118 1.84 -5.49 20.37
N VAL A 119 2.00 -6.02 19.16
CA VAL A 119 1.72 -5.28 17.93
C VAL A 119 0.25 -4.87 17.85
N GLY A 120 -0.67 -5.74 18.29
CA GLY A 120 -2.09 -5.44 18.42
C GLY A 120 -2.37 -4.26 19.35
N ARG A 121 -1.78 -4.24 20.55
CA ARG A 121 -1.91 -3.10 21.49
C ARG A 121 -1.35 -1.80 20.90
N ARG A 122 -0.26 -1.89 20.16
CA ARG A 122 0.35 -0.74 19.48
C ARG A 122 -0.54 -0.22 18.35
N ALA A 123 -1.17 -1.11 17.58
CA ALA A 123 -2.19 -0.75 16.59
C ALA A 123 -3.42 -0.09 17.24
N ASP A 124 -3.91 -0.62 18.36
CA ASP A 124 -5.02 -0.03 19.12
C ASP A 124 -4.70 1.39 19.60
N ALA A 125 -3.48 1.61 20.12
CA ALA A 125 -3.03 2.93 20.52
C ALA A 125 -2.99 3.93 19.35
N PHE A 126 -2.54 3.49 18.17
CA PHE A 126 -2.58 4.30 16.96
C PHE A 126 -4.01 4.64 16.54
N LEU A 127 -4.91 3.65 16.51
CA LEU A 127 -6.31 3.85 16.16
C LEU A 127 -6.98 4.88 17.09
N HIS A 128 -6.77 4.74 18.40
CA HIS A 128 -7.29 5.68 19.39
C HIS A 128 -6.79 7.12 19.16
N ALA A 129 -5.49 7.28 18.90
CA ALA A 129 -4.87 8.59 18.75
C ALA A 129 -5.29 9.33 17.46
N TYR A 130 -5.56 8.60 16.37
CA TYR A 130 -5.73 9.20 15.05
C TYR A 130 -7.12 9.04 14.44
N THR A 131 -7.88 8.00 14.80
CA THR A 131 -9.07 7.60 14.03
C THR A 131 -10.39 7.71 14.79
N GLU A 132 -10.40 7.52 16.10
CA GLU A 132 -11.65 7.48 16.88
C GLU A 132 -12.25 8.87 17.15
N ASN A 133 -11.43 9.92 17.12
CA ASN A 133 -11.85 11.29 17.44
C ASN A 133 -11.71 12.27 16.26
N GLY A 134 -11.27 11.78 15.09
CA GLY A 134 -10.99 12.59 13.91
C GLY A 134 -12.13 12.58 12.90
N THR A 135 -12.38 13.72 12.25
CA THR A 135 -13.31 13.82 11.11
C THR A 135 -12.61 13.66 9.76
N GLN A 136 -11.29 13.80 9.72
CA GLN A 136 -10.50 13.69 8.49
C GLN A 136 -10.12 12.23 8.21
N PRO A 137 -9.97 11.84 6.94
CA PRO A 137 -9.38 10.54 6.61
C PRO A 137 -7.93 10.49 7.10
N VAL A 138 -7.52 9.32 7.58
CA VAL A 138 -6.13 9.06 7.99
C VAL A 138 -5.49 8.19 6.93
N VAL A 139 -4.37 8.64 6.37
CA VAL A 139 -3.52 7.82 5.51
C VAL A 139 -2.32 7.40 6.33
N VAL A 140 -2.13 6.10 6.50
CA VAL A 140 -0.98 5.53 7.21
C VAL A 140 -0.09 4.75 6.26
N VAL A 141 1.16 5.19 6.10
CA VAL A 141 2.18 4.46 5.33
C VAL A 141 3.02 3.61 6.28
N THR A 142 2.87 2.30 6.17
CA THR A 142 3.40 1.30 7.10
C THR A 142 3.91 0.05 6.35
N HIS A 143 3.82 -1.13 6.95
CA HIS A 143 4.55 -2.34 6.56
C HIS A 143 3.62 -3.55 6.40
N GLY A 144 4.19 -4.71 6.10
CA GLY A 144 3.42 -5.90 5.75
C GLY A 144 2.60 -6.44 6.91
N HIS A 145 3.25 -6.84 8.01
CA HIS A 145 2.52 -7.43 9.13
C HIS A 145 1.69 -6.41 9.88
N LEU A 146 2.23 -5.21 10.10
CA LEU A 146 1.44 -4.17 10.76
C LEU A 146 0.19 -3.76 9.97
N SER A 147 0.23 -3.64 8.63
CA SER A 147 -0.98 -3.32 7.85
C SER A 147 -2.12 -4.31 8.13
N ARG A 148 -1.77 -5.59 8.24
CA ARG A 148 -2.71 -6.69 8.44
C ARG A 148 -3.29 -6.69 9.85
N ILE A 149 -2.44 -6.49 10.85
CA ILE A 149 -2.85 -6.40 12.26
C ILE A 149 -3.69 -5.14 12.48
N LEU A 150 -3.26 -4.00 11.94
CA LEU A 150 -3.98 -2.74 12.03
C LEU A 150 -5.39 -2.85 11.43
N ALA A 151 -5.54 -3.51 10.28
CA ALA A 151 -6.86 -3.78 9.69
C ALA A 151 -7.73 -4.67 10.58
N ALA A 152 -7.18 -5.76 11.12
CA ALA A 152 -7.91 -6.64 12.03
C ALA A 152 -8.41 -5.86 13.27
N ARG A 153 -7.53 -5.07 13.90
CA ARG A 153 -7.87 -4.25 15.05
C ARG A 153 -8.88 -3.15 14.74
N ALA A 154 -8.75 -2.49 13.59
CA ALA A 154 -9.71 -1.51 13.13
C ALA A 154 -11.11 -2.12 13.01
N LEU A 155 -11.22 -3.36 12.52
CA LEU A 155 -12.47 -4.12 12.39
C LEU A 155 -12.97 -4.75 13.72
N GLY A 156 -12.29 -4.50 14.84
CA GLY A 156 -12.65 -5.08 16.14
C GLY A 156 -12.31 -6.56 16.30
N LEU A 157 -11.47 -7.11 15.42
CA LEU A 157 -11.00 -8.49 15.47
C LEU A 157 -9.71 -8.62 16.27
N ASP A 158 -9.43 -9.80 16.80
CA ASP A 158 -8.15 -10.12 17.45
C ASP A 158 -6.96 -9.90 16.48
N PRO A 159 -5.79 -9.47 16.96
CA PRO A 159 -4.64 -9.16 16.10
C PRO A 159 -4.17 -10.36 15.24
N GLU A 160 -4.35 -11.58 15.73
CA GLU A 160 -4.06 -12.83 15.02
C GLU A 160 -4.94 -13.04 13.78
N CYS A 161 -6.08 -12.35 13.68
CA CYS A 161 -6.90 -12.30 12.46
C CYS A 161 -6.19 -11.55 11.32
N GLY A 162 -5.10 -10.83 11.61
CA GLY A 162 -4.16 -10.30 10.61
C GLY A 162 -3.74 -11.35 9.56
N ARG A 163 -3.70 -12.64 9.94
CA ARG A 163 -3.42 -13.75 9.02
C ARG A 163 -4.39 -13.85 7.83
N LEU A 164 -5.61 -13.34 7.95
CA LEU A 164 -6.65 -13.39 6.92
C LEU A 164 -6.49 -12.32 5.83
N PHE A 165 -5.60 -11.36 6.05
CA PHE A 165 -5.46 -10.18 5.22
C PHE A 165 -4.17 -10.23 4.40
N ALA A 166 -4.23 -10.23 3.07
CA ALA A 166 -3.01 -10.10 2.24
C ALA A 166 -2.50 -8.65 2.25
N SER A 167 -1.19 -8.44 2.12
CA SER A 167 -0.61 -7.09 2.02
C SER A 167 0.59 -7.11 1.06
N ALA A 168 0.39 -6.67 -0.18
CA ALA A 168 1.42 -6.50 -1.20
C ALA A 168 2.12 -5.14 -1.06
N THR A 169 3.35 -5.04 -1.54
CA THR A 169 4.12 -3.77 -1.53
C THR A 169 3.41 -2.71 -2.35
N ALA A 170 3.40 -1.46 -1.88
CA ALA A 170 2.65 -0.37 -2.51
C ALA A 170 1.18 -0.71 -2.81
N ALA A 171 0.53 -1.44 -1.91
CA ALA A 171 -0.90 -1.67 -1.97
C ALA A 171 -1.65 -0.72 -1.02
N VAL A 172 -2.85 -0.32 -1.44
CA VAL A 172 -3.77 0.52 -0.68
C VAL A 172 -4.94 -0.33 -0.18
N SER A 173 -5.30 -0.13 1.08
CA SER A 173 -6.49 -0.71 1.70
C SER A 173 -7.27 0.39 2.44
N LEU A 174 -8.59 0.24 2.53
CA LEU A 174 -9.49 1.19 3.19
C LEU A 174 -10.37 0.44 4.19
N ILE A 175 -10.29 0.87 5.45
CA ILE A 175 -11.30 0.57 6.45
C ILE A 175 -12.14 1.83 6.66
N GLU A 176 -13.46 1.71 6.58
CA GLU A 176 -14.38 2.83 6.72
C GLU A 176 -15.64 2.45 7.51
N ASP A 177 -16.36 3.46 7.99
CA ASP A 177 -17.68 3.24 8.58
C ASP A 177 -18.75 3.21 7.49
N HIS A 178 -19.54 2.14 7.47
CA HIS A 178 -20.72 2.00 6.64
C HIS A 178 -21.93 1.72 7.52
N HIS A 179 -22.88 2.68 7.58
CA HIS A 179 -24.06 2.62 8.44
C HIS A 179 -23.78 2.38 9.94
N GLY A 180 -22.66 2.92 10.44
CA GLY A 180 -22.26 2.80 11.85
C GLY A 180 -21.42 1.58 12.17
N GLU A 181 -21.17 0.72 11.18
CA GLU A 181 -20.31 -0.47 11.31
C GLU A 181 -18.99 -0.27 10.57
N ARG A 182 -17.87 -0.68 11.18
CA ARG A 182 -16.56 -0.64 10.53
C ARG A 182 -16.45 -1.78 9.54
N CYS A 183 -16.12 -1.48 8.29
CA CYS A 183 -16.00 -2.46 7.22
C CYS A 183 -14.80 -2.21 6.31
N ILE A 184 -14.49 -3.19 5.47
CA ILE A 184 -13.49 -3.08 4.41
C ILE A 184 -14.15 -2.46 3.18
N GLY A 185 -13.74 -1.24 2.84
CA GLY A 185 -14.16 -0.57 1.60
C GLY A 185 -13.29 -0.95 0.39
N LEU A 186 -12.00 -1.19 0.65
CA LEU A 186 -11.01 -1.61 -0.35
C LEU A 186 -9.95 -2.46 0.34
N TRP A 187 -9.45 -3.51 -0.33
CA TRP A 187 -8.37 -4.31 0.23
C TRP A 187 -7.29 -4.63 -0.81
N ASN A 188 -6.05 -4.34 -0.44
CA ASN A 188 -4.84 -4.78 -1.13
C ASN A 188 -4.82 -4.45 -2.64
N LEU A 189 -5.25 -3.25 -3.02
CA LEU A 189 -5.18 -2.77 -4.39
C LEU A 189 -3.79 -2.18 -4.65
N ASP A 190 -3.00 -2.84 -5.48
CA ASP A 190 -1.71 -2.34 -5.96
C ASP A 190 -1.81 -1.82 -7.40
N VAL A 191 -0.79 -1.04 -7.78
CA VAL A 191 -0.73 -0.36 -9.07
C VAL A 191 -0.54 -1.30 -10.26
N THR A 192 -0.05 -2.53 -10.03
CA THR A 192 0.15 -3.51 -11.11
C THR A 192 -1.18 -3.98 -11.69
N LEU A 193 -2.20 -4.15 -10.84
CA LEU A 193 -3.56 -4.47 -11.23
C LEU A 193 -4.19 -3.39 -12.12
N LEU A 194 -3.81 -2.13 -11.95
CA LEU A 194 -4.29 -1.00 -12.76
C LEU A 194 -3.57 -0.91 -14.12
N THR A 195 -2.26 -1.16 -14.15
CA THR A 195 -1.49 -1.17 -15.40
C THR A 195 -1.85 -2.34 -16.32
N ASP A 196 -2.14 -3.52 -15.75
CA ASP A 196 -2.52 -4.70 -16.53
C ASP A 196 -3.90 -4.53 -17.17
N ALA A 197 -4.86 -3.93 -16.47
CA ALA A 197 -6.16 -3.58 -17.02
C ALA A 197 -6.06 -2.58 -18.17
N ALA A 198 -5.30 -1.49 -17.99
CA ALA A 198 -5.09 -0.50 -19.04
C ALA A 198 -4.28 -1.06 -20.25
N ALA A 199 -3.36 -1.99 -20.00
CA ALA A 199 -2.64 -2.69 -21.06
C ALA A 199 -3.55 -3.69 -21.81
N ALA A 200 -4.47 -4.36 -21.12
CA ALA A 200 -5.47 -5.23 -21.74
C ALA A 200 -6.46 -4.43 -22.61
N GLU A 201 -6.96 -3.29 -22.13
CA GLU A 201 -7.85 -2.39 -22.89
C GLU A 201 -7.18 -1.80 -24.15
N ARG A 202 -5.89 -1.46 -24.06
CA ARG A 202 -5.09 -1.03 -25.23
C ARG A 202 -4.89 -2.15 -26.26
N ARG A 203 -4.81 -3.40 -25.82
CA ARG A 203 -4.71 -4.58 -26.71
C ARG A 203 -6.06 -4.96 -27.34
N SER A 204 -7.18 -4.66 -26.69
CA SER A 204 -8.53 -4.97 -27.18
C SER A 204 -9.15 -3.86 -28.05
N SER A 205 -8.53 -2.68 -28.11
CA SER A 205 -9.01 -1.57 -28.97
C SER A 205 -8.61 -1.81 -30.43
N PRO A 206 -9.56 -1.85 -31.39
CA PRO A 206 -9.22 -2.00 -32.80
C PRO A 206 -8.42 -0.78 -33.27
N ASN A 207 -7.28 -1.03 -33.90
CA ASN A 207 -6.45 0.02 -34.51
C ASN A 207 -7.32 0.84 -35.48
N PRO A 208 -7.44 2.18 -35.34
CA PRO A 208 -8.21 2.96 -36.30
C PRO A 208 -7.54 2.82 -37.67
N GLU A 209 -8.31 2.38 -38.68
CA GLU A 209 -7.81 2.27 -40.06
C GLU A 209 -7.17 3.61 -40.49
N PRO A 210 -6.02 3.58 -41.19
CA PRO A 210 -5.43 4.80 -41.70
C PRO A 210 -6.42 5.47 -42.65
N ARG A 211 -6.83 6.70 -42.32
CA ARG A 211 -7.69 7.52 -43.18
C ARG A 211 -7.10 7.54 -44.59
N ARG A 212 -7.80 6.96 -45.57
CA ARG A 212 -7.48 7.14 -46.98
C ARG A 212 -7.56 8.64 -47.27
N LEU A 213 -6.45 9.22 -47.69
CA LEU A 213 -6.45 10.54 -48.32
C LEU A 213 -7.18 10.38 -49.66
N ASP A 214 -8.43 10.81 -49.70
CA ASP A 214 -9.16 10.96 -50.96
C ASP A 214 -8.42 11.99 -51.82
N THR A 215 -7.88 11.50 -52.93
CA THR A 215 -7.27 12.31 -53.99
C THR A 215 -8.29 13.30 -54.54
N LEU A 216 -7.99 14.60 -54.41
CA LEU A 216 -8.76 15.70 -55.01
C LEU A 216 -8.77 15.60 -56.54
N PRO A 217 -9.91 15.83 -57.22
CA PRO A 217 -9.96 15.80 -58.67
C PRO A 217 -9.37 17.06 -59.32
N ASN A 218 -8.59 16.82 -60.38
CA ASN A 218 -7.99 17.80 -61.30
C ASN A 218 -8.95 18.91 -61.75
N LEU A 219 -8.61 20.17 -61.46
CA LEU A 219 -9.19 21.34 -62.13
C LEU A 219 -8.44 21.61 -63.44
N ARG A 220 -9.18 21.55 -64.56
CA ARG A 220 -8.71 21.90 -65.91
C ARG A 220 -8.63 23.42 -66.05
N HIS A 221 -7.49 23.90 -66.57
CA HIS A 221 -7.33 25.26 -67.10
C HIS A 221 -8.31 25.53 -68.25
N ARG A 222 -8.93 26.71 -68.22
CA ARG A 222 -9.44 27.45 -69.38
C ARG A 222 -9.10 28.92 -69.16
N ASP A 223 -8.13 29.41 -69.91
CA ASP A 223 -7.92 30.83 -70.16
C ASP A 223 -8.46 31.13 -71.57
N ASP A 224 -9.40 32.07 -71.66
CA ASP A 224 -9.81 32.77 -72.87
C ASP A 224 -10.35 34.15 -72.42
N THR A 225 -9.47 35.16 -72.44
CA THR A 225 -9.65 36.54 -72.95
C THR A 225 -8.41 37.36 -72.65
#